data_AF-A0AAN1T130-F1
#
_entry.id   AF-A0AAN1T130-F1
#
_cell.length_a   1.000
_cell.length_b   1.000
_cell.length_c   1.000
_cell.angle_alpha   90.00
_cell.angle_beta   90.00
_cell.angle_gamma   90.00
#
_symmetry.space_group_name_H-M   'P 1'
#
loop_
_entity.id
_entity.type
_entity.pdbx_description
1 polymer ?
#
loop_
_entity_poly.entity_id
_entity_poly.type
_entity_poly.pdbx_seq_one_letter_code
_entity_poly.pdbx_strand_id
1 'polypeptide(L)'
;MVLSVAEKTETSVIPKLKFSRGRRWDHLELLERIDATGSISAASNAMGMSYKTAWEAVEAINNLSEHPLVERKTGGQKGGGTTLTVYGRRVVGAYRRLEQEREQVLKTLGRIMDDFDEYYHMIRRFDMKTSARNQFLGKVKSIKLGQINAEVVMDIGGDTLAAVITNESVEHLGLKVGSEAYAMVKAPWVIVTTSDGFRTSARNELHGTVVRCNEGAINGEVIIELAGGKSVAAIVTNDSIKSLGLKEGVKACALIKASHVILAVNA
;
A
#
# COMPACT_ATOMS: atom_id res chain seq x y z
N MET A 1 24.21 15.25 57.35
CA MET A 1 24.16 16.54 56.61
C MET A 1 24.52 16.24 55.16
N VAL A 2 23.49 15.98 54.36
CA VAL A 2 22.98 16.80 53.22
C VAL A 2 23.58 16.39 51.88
N LEU A 3 22.80 15.55 51.19
CA LEU A 3 22.46 15.54 49.75
C LEU A 3 23.24 16.50 48.82
N SER A 4 23.83 15.94 47.76
CA SER A 4 23.81 16.56 46.43
C SER A 4 24.14 15.50 45.37
N VAL A 5 23.11 14.81 44.87
CA VAL A 5 23.18 14.10 43.60
C VAL A 5 22.62 15.08 42.57
N ALA A 6 23.51 15.64 41.76
CA ALA A 6 23.12 16.47 40.62
C ALA A 6 22.56 15.54 39.52
N GLU A 7 21.23 15.47 39.43
CA GLU A 7 20.54 14.95 38.26
C GLU A 7 20.92 15.81 37.04
N LYS A 8 21.72 15.25 36.15
CA LYS A 8 21.85 15.77 34.79
C LYS A 8 20.55 15.46 34.07
N THR A 9 19.75 16.50 33.84
CA THR A 9 18.59 16.50 32.96
C THR A 9 19.06 16.28 31.52
N GLU A 10 19.25 15.03 31.12
CA GLU A 10 19.33 14.67 29.71
C GLU A 10 17.95 14.91 29.10
N THR A 11 17.84 16.03 28.40
CA THR A 11 16.66 16.38 27.63
C THR A 11 16.63 15.42 26.44
N SER A 12 16.04 14.24 26.62
CA SER A 12 15.78 13.29 25.55
C SER A 12 14.87 13.99 24.55
N VAL A 13 15.46 14.43 23.44
CA VAL A 13 14.76 15.07 22.34
C VAL A 13 13.91 14.01 21.69
N ILE A 14 12.66 13.91 22.13
CA ILE A 14 11.65 13.01 21.56
C ILE A 14 11.65 13.20 20.05
N PRO A 15 11.93 12.16 19.25
CA PRO A 15 11.78 12.26 17.81
C PRO A 15 10.30 12.59 17.55
N LYS A 16 10.04 13.72 16.90
CA LYS A 16 8.69 14.06 16.46
C LYS A 16 8.16 12.87 15.67
N LEU A 17 7.14 12.19 16.18
CA LEU A 17 6.33 11.24 15.42
C LEU A 17 5.83 11.96 14.17
N LYS A 18 6.59 11.81 13.08
CA LYS A 18 6.17 12.25 11.76
C LYS A 18 5.25 11.16 11.27
N PHE A 19 3.94 11.32 11.50
CA PHE A 19 2.95 10.66 10.67
C PHE A 19 3.11 11.24 9.26
N SER A 20 4.06 10.71 8.49
CA SER A 20 4.09 10.94 7.06
C SER A 20 2.84 10.26 6.53
N ARG A 21 1.79 11.04 6.30
CA ARG A 21 0.71 10.61 5.41
C ARG A 21 1.40 10.14 4.14
N GLY A 22 1.29 8.85 3.82
CA GLY A 22 1.91 8.25 2.63
C GLY A 22 1.41 8.86 1.32
N ARG A 23 0.51 9.84 1.37
CA ARG A 23 -0.04 10.56 0.23
C ARG A 23 0.59 11.95 0.09
N ARG A 24 0.96 12.32 -1.14
CA ARG A 24 1.40 13.69 -1.48
C ARG A 24 0.29 14.74 -1.21
N TRP A 25 -0.98 14.35 -1.30
CA TRP A 25 -2.15 15.21 -1.06
C TRP A 25 -3.18 14.51 -0.16
N ASP A 26 -3.68 15.21 0.85
CA ASP A 26 -4.70 14.70 1.77
C ASP A 26 -6.11 14.85 1.17
N HIS A 27 -6.83 13.74 1.03
CA HIS A 27 -8.21 13.72 0.55
C HIS A 27 -9.16 14.51 1.46
N LEU A 28 -8.91 14.51 2.78
CA LEU A 28 -9.72 15.28 3.71
C LEU A 28 -9.53 16.78 3.49
N GLU A 29 -8.29 17.22 3.36
CA GLU A 29 -7.95 18.62 3.03
C GLU A 29 -8.57 19.05 1.69
N LEU A 30 -8.56 18.17 0.67
CA LEU A 30 -9.21 18.45 -0.61
C LEU A 30 -10.71 18.70 -0.43
N LEU A 31 -11.40 17.84 0.31
CA LEU A 31 -12.83 17.99 0.59
C LEU A 31 -13.11 19.29 1.35
N GLU A 32 -12.35 19.61 2.39
CA GLU A 32 -12.49 20.86 3.16
C GLU A 32 -12.31 22.10 2.29
N ARG A 33 -11.30 22.10 1.40
CA ARG A 33 -11.07 23.21 0.47
C ARG A 33 -12.19 23.33 -0.56
N ILE A 34 -12.77 22.22 -1.03
CA ILE A 34 -13.95 22.24 -1.90
C ILE A 34 -15.14 22.85 -1.17
N ASP A 35 -15.40 22.51 0.11
CA ASP A 35 -16.49 23.11 0.89
C ASP A 35 -16.31 24.63 1.01
N ALA A 36 -15.09 25.06 1.35
CA ALA A 36 -14.79 26.46 1.62
C ALA A 36 -14.87 27.33 0.35
N THR A 37 -14.47 26.79 -0.80
CA THR A 37 -14.35 27.56 -2.05
C THR A 37 -15.53 27.36 -3.01
N GLY A 38 -16.30 26.28 -2.87
CA GLY A 38 -17.33 25.89 -3.83
C GLY A 38 -16.77 25.51 -5.22
N SER A 39 -15.46 25.25 -5.33
CA SER A 39 -14.78 25.03 -6.60
C SER A 39 -13.61 24.04 -6.48
N ILE A 40 -13.65 22.96 -7.26
CA ILE A 40 -12.52 22.02 -7.36
C ILE A 40 -11.30 22.71 -7.94
N SER A 41 -11.45 23.61 -8.92
CA SER A 41 -10.32 24.32 -9.51
C SER A 41 -9.61 25.22 -8.50
N ALA A 42 -10.37 25.88 -7.61
CA ALA A 42 -9.79 26.69 -6.54
C ALA A 42 -9.07 25.81 -5.51
N ALA A 43 -9.70 24.69 -5.11
CA ALA A 43 -9.11 23.73 -4.19
C ALA A 43 -7.82 23.10 -4.76
N SER A 44 -7.83 22.67 -6.03
CA SER A 44 -6.69 22.02 -6.68
C SER A 44 -5.48 22.96 -6.78
N ASN A 45 -5.72 24.22 -7.18
CA ASN A 45 -4.68 25.23 -7.25
C ASN A 45 -4.05 25.50 -5.88
N ALA A 46 -4.88 25.59 -4.84
CA ALA A 46 -4.40 25.84 -3.48
C ALA A 46 -3.60 24.67 -2.89
N MET A 47 -3.80 23.45 -3.41
CA MET A 47 -3.05 22.24 -3.02
C MET A 47 -1.85 21.96 -3.94
N GLY A 48 -1.62 22.79 -4.96
CA GLY A 48 -0.57 22.56 -5.96
C GLY A 48 -0.78 21.25 -6.75
N MET A 49 -2.03 20.83 -6.94
CA MET A 49 -2.41 19.66 -7.72
C MET A 49 -3.09 20.06 -9.03
N SER A 50 -2.98 19.23 -10.06
CA SER A 50 -3.70 19.48 -11.31
C SER A 50 -5.21 19.34 -11.10
N TYR A 51 -6.01 20.08 -11.86
CA TYR A 51 -7.46 19.95 -11.83
C TYR A 51 -7.91 18.50 -12.11
N LYS A 52 -7.24 17.82 -13.05
CA LYS A 52 -7.50 16.42 -13.40
C LYS A 52 -7.30 15.50 -12.19
N THR A 53 -6.17 15.64 -11.49
CA THR A 53 -5.85 14.86 -10.28
C THR A 53 -6.86 15.11 -9.16
N ALA A 54 -7.30 16.37 -8.98
CA ALA A 54 -8.32 16.69 -7.98
C ALA A 54 -9.68 16.05 -8.33
N TRP A 55 -10.02 16.03 -9.61
CA TRP A 55 -11.25 15.40 -10.09
C TRP A 55 -11.22 13.87 -9.93
N GLU A 56 -10.11 13.22 -10.30
CA GLU A 56 -9.90 11.77 -10.10
C GLU A 56 -9.96 11.39 -8.62
N ALA A 57 -9.40 12.21 -7.72
CA ALA A 57 -9.49 11.99 -6.28
C ALA A 57 -10.93 12.07 -5.77
N VAL A 58 -11.71 13.06 -6.22
CA VAL A 58 -13.14 13.19 -5.87
C VAL A 58 -13.95 12.00 -6.37
N GLU A 59 -13.70 11.56 -7.61
CA GLU A 59 -14.38 10.40 -8.19
C GLU A 59 -14.04 9.12 -7.43
N ALA A 60 -12.77 8.89 -7.08
CA ALA A 60 -12.35 7.77 -6.27
C ALA A 60 -13.04 7.75 -4.89
N ILE A 61 -13.14 8.90 -4.22
CA ILE A 61 -13.81 9.02 -2.91
C ILE A 61 -15.31 8.74 -3.03
N ASN A 62 -15.96 9.27 -4.07
CA ASN A 62 -17.39 9.03 -4.31
C ASN A 62 -17.65 7.54 -4.61
N ASN A 63 -16.79 6.88 -5.41
CA ASN A 63 -16.92 5.46 -5.73
C ASN A 63 -16.73 4.55 -4.50
N LEU A 64 -15.98 5.00 -3.49
CA LEU A 64 -15.80 4.28 -2.23
C LEU A 64 -16.94 4.49 -1.23
N SER A 65 -17.91 5.36 -1.53
CA SER A 65 -18.92 5.82 -0.59
C SER A 65 -20.33 5.40 -1.03
N GLU A 66 -21.17 5.02 -0.06
CA GLU A 66 -22.58 4.64 -0.34
C GLU A 66 -23.40 5.79 -0.93
N HIS A 67 -23.05 7.02 -0.56
CA HIS A 67 -23.63 8.25 -1.10
C HIS A 67 -22.50 9.18 -1.55
N PRO A 68 -22.66 9.94 -2.66
CA PRO A 68 -21.65 10.90 -3.09
C PRO A 68 -21.33 11.91 -1.99
N LEU A 69 -20.04 12.11 -1.71
CA LEU A 69 -19.57 13.14 -0.78
C LEU A 69 -19.60 14.50 -1.47
N VAL A 70 -19.28 14.54 -2.75
CA VAL A 70 -19.18 15.77 -3.54
C VAL A 70 -20.13 15.71 -4.73
N GLU A 71 -20.87 16.80 -4.96
CA GLU A 71 -21.78 16.96 -6.10
C GLU A 71 -21.43 18.18 -6.95
N ARG A 72 -21.73 18.08 -8.24
CA ARG A 72 -21.67 19.24 -9.15
C ARG A 72 -23.00 19.97 -9.11
N LYS A 73 -22.97 21.29 -8.98
CA LYS A 73 -24.12 22.14 -9.29
C LYS A 73 -24.12 22.42 -10.79
N THR A 74 -25.14 21.94 -11.49
CA THR A 74 -25.41 22.31 -12.89
C THR A 74 -25.95 23.75 -12.93
N GLY A 75 -25.28 24.65 -13.66
CA GLY A 75 -25.85 25.99 -13.91
C GLY A 75 -25.02 27.00 -14.69
N GLY A 76 -25.51 27.37 -15.89
CA GLY A 76 -25.51 28.73 -16.47
C GLY A 76 -24.19 29.42 -16.88
N GLN A 77 -24.32 30.61 -17.48
CA GLN A 77 -23.25 31.44 -18.11
C GLN A 77 -21.99 31.74 -17.25
N LYS A 78 -21.98 31.41 -15.95
CA LYS A 78 -20.83 31.61 -15.05
C LYS A 78 -20.16 30.31 -14.56
N GLY A 79 -20.58 29.15 -15.08
CA GLY A 79 -19.93 27.85 -14.83
C GLY A 79 -20.47 27.12 -13.59
N GLY A 80 -20.60 25.80 -13.71
CA GLY A 80 -21.08 24.92 -12.64
C GLY A 80 -20.09 24.83 -11.47
N GLY A 81 -20.59 24.98 -10.24
CA GLY A 81 -19.81 24.86 -9.01
C GLY A 81 -19.70 23.41 -8.51
N THR A 82 -18.83 23.18 -7.52
CA THR A 82 -18.72 21.88 -6.85
C THR A 82 -18.83 22.08 -5.34
N THR A 83 -19.71 21.33 -4.68
CA THR A 83 -19.92 21.45 -3.23
C THR A 83 -19.99 20.08 -2.59
N LEU A 84 -19.70 20.00 -1.29
CA LEU A 84 -19.99 18.81 -0.52
C LEU A 84 -21.50 18.67 -0.33
N THR A 85 -21.97 17.43 -0.43
CA THR A 85 -23.31 17.06 -0.02
C THR A 85 -23.45 17.18 1.50
N VAL A 86 -24.68 17.14 2.02
CA VAL A 86 -24.93 17.09 3.46
C VAL A 86 -24.23 15.87 4.09
N TYR A 87 -24.22 14.74 3.38
CA TYR A 87 -23.50 13.54 3.77
C TYR A 87 -21.99 13.79 3.79
N GLY A 88 -21.43 14.39 2.74
CA GLY A 88 -20.02 14.75 2.65
C GLY A 88 -19.51 15.57 3.82
N ARG A 89 -20.23 16.64 4.20
CA ARG A 89 -19.85 17.47 5.35
C ARG A 89 -19.87 16.70 6.67
N ARG A 90 -20.84 15.79 6.86
CA ARG A 90 -20.90 14.93 8.05
C ARG A 90 -19.71 13.98 8.10
N VAL A 91 -19.34 13.37 6.97
CA VAL A 91 -18.18 12.46 6.88
C VAL A 91 -16.90 13.21 7.19
N VAL A 92 -16.67 14.38 6.57
CA VAL A 92 -15.49 15.23 6.84
C VAL A 92 -15.40 15.59 8.33
N GLY A 93 -16.50 16.04 8.93
CA GLY A 93 -16.53 16.38 10.36
C GLY A 93 -16.32 15.19 11.30
N ALA A 94 -16.85 14.01 10.95
CA ALA A 94 -16.59 12.78 11.71
C ALA A 94 -15.13 12.35 11.61
N TYR A 95 -14.54 12.38 10.40
CA TYR A 95 -13.16 11.97 10.16
C TYR A 95 -12.17 12.88 10.89
N ARG A 96 -12.39 14.21 10.88
CA ARG A 96 -11.55 15.15 11.64
C ARG A 96 -11.52 14.87 13.14
N ARG A 97 -12.67 14.58 13.75
CA ARG A 97 -12.74 14.22 15.17
C ARG A 97 -11.99 12.93 15.45
N LEU A 98 -12.16 11.92 14.59
CA LEU A 98 -11.45 10.65 14.72
C LEU A 98 -9.93 10.82 14.63
N GLU A 99 -9.44 11.64 13.69
CA GLU A 99 -7.99 11.93 13.57
C GLU A 99 -7.43 12.58 14.83
N GLN A 100 -8.15 13.55 15.41
CA GLN A 100 -7.74 14.24 16.63
C GLN A 100 -7.62 13.29 17.82
N GLU A 101 -8.64 12.46 18.03
CA GLU A 101 -8.63 11.46 19.11
C GLU A 101 -7.52 10.43 18.90
N ARG A 102 -7.35 9.93 17.68
CA ARG A 102 -6.29 8.97 17.35
C ARG A 102 -4.90 9.54 17.66
N GLU A 103 -4.63 10.77 17.25
CA GLU A 103 -3.33 11.40 17.49
C GLU A 103 -3.04 11.54 18.98
N GLN A 104 -4.06 11.89 19.77
CA GLN A 104 -3.92 12.04 21.22
C GLN A 104 -3.66 10.70 21.92
N VAL A 105 -4.36 9.65 21.51
CA VAL A 105 -4.17 8.28 22.04
C VAL A 105 -2.76 7.78 21.70
N LEU A 106 -2.33 7.90 20.44
CA LEU A 106 -1.01 7.43 20.01
C LEU A 106 0.13 8.17 20.73
N LYS A 107 0.01 9.50 20.91
CA LYS A 107 0.95 10.27 21.72
C LYS A 107 1.03 9.80 23.16
N THR A 108 -0.10 9.37 23.72
CA THR A 108 -0.15 8.89 25.10
C THR A 108 0.50 7.51 25.21
N LEU A 109 0.21 6.59 24.28
CA LEU A 109 0.79 5.24 24.27
C LEU A 109 2.30 5.25 24.01
N GLY A 110 2.78 6.08 23.09
CA GLY A 110 4.22 6.24 22.83
C GLY A 110 5.01 6.85 23.98
N ARG A 111 4.35 7.40 25.02
CA ARG A 111 5.02 7.83 26.26
C ARG A 111 5.09 6.73 27.31
N ILE A 112 4.23 5.71 27.20
CA ILE A 112 4.13 4.62 28.17
C ILE A 112 5.04 3.45 27.75
N MET A 113 5.26 3.28 26.44
CA MET A 113 6.02 2.18 25.87
C MET A 113 6.93 2.71 24.76
N ASP A 114 8.24 2.54 24.92
CA ASP A 114 9.26 3.06 23.98
C ASP A 114 9.19 2.35 22.61
N ASP A 115 8.84 1.05 22.57
CA ASP A 115 8.77 0.24 21.34
C ASP A 115 7.37 0.20 20.72
N PHE A 116 6.43 1.03 21.20
CA PHE A 116 5.05 0.99 20.75
C PHE A 116 4.90 1.21 19.24
N ASP A 117 5.77 2.02 18.64
CA ASP A 117 5.72 2.30 17.20
C ASP A 117 5.94 1.03 16.37
N GLU A 118 6.90 0.18 16.71
CA GLU A 118 7.13 -1.09 16.00
C GLU A 118 5.92 -2.03 16.14
N TYR A 119 5.38 -2.17 17.35
CA TYR A 119 4.22 -3.01 17.60
C TYR A 119 2.97 -2.47 16.92
N TYR A 120 2.75 -1.15 16.93
CA TYR A 120 1.62 -0.52 16.26
C TYR A 120 1.66 -0.76 14.76
N HIS A 121 2.84 -0.64 14.13
CA HIS A 121 3.01 -1.00 12.73
C HIS A 121 2.73 -2.47 12.47
N MET A 122 3.11 -3.37 13.38
CA MET A 122 2.79 -4.79 13.27
C MET A 122 1.29 -5.08 13.43
N ILE A 123 0.62 -4.44 14.38
CA ILE A 123 -0.82 -4.61 14.61
C ILE A 123 -1.60 -4.14 13.39
N ARG A 124 -1.25 -2.97 12.81
CA ARG A 124 -1.91 -2.49 11.58
C ARG A 124 -1.70 -3.39 10.38
N ARG A 125 -0.60 -4.17 10.34
CA ARG A 125 -0.39 -5.20 9.31
C ARG A 125 -1.43 -6.32 9.41
N PHE A 126 -1.82 -6.71 10.62
CA PHE A 126 -2.83 -7.76 10.83
C PHE A 126 -4.24 -7.35 10.40
N ASP A 127 -4.54 -6.04 10.42
CA ASP A 127 -5.85 -5.53 10.01
C ASP A 127 -6.06 -5.57 8.49
N MET A 128 -4.99 -5.68 7.69
CA MET A 128 -5.10 -5.74 6.23
C MET A 128 -5.63 -7.10 5.77
N LYS A 129 -6.89 -7.14 5.35
CA LYS A 129 -7.52 -8.33 4.75
C LYS A 129 -7.60 -8.19 3.25
N THR A 130 -6.94 -9.06 2.51
CA THR A 130 -7.03 -9.11 1.04
C THR A 130 -7.18 -10.56 0.56
N SER A 131 -7.69 -10.73 -0.67
CA SER A 131 -7.74 -12.05 -1.31
C SER A 131 -6.41 -12.46 -1.95
N ALA A 132 -5.39 -11.58 -1.93
CA ALA A 132 -4.06 -11.91 -2.42
C ALA A 132 -3.35 -12.77 -1.36
N ARG A 133 -2.99 -14.00 -1.75
CA ARG A 133 -2.32 -14.96 -0.87
C ARG A 133 -0.84 -14.67 -0.68
N ASN A 134 -0.24 -13.94 -1.61
CA ASN A 134 1.14 -13.49 -1.52
C ASN A 134 1.16 -12.02 -1.13
N GLN A 135 1.67 -11.72 0.04
CA GLN A 135 1.81 -10.36 0.55
C GLN A 135 3.23 -10.21 1.10
N PHE A 136 4.04 -9.42 0.42
CA PHE A 136 5.43 -9.19 0.76
C PHE A 136 5.60 -7.76 1.27
N LEU A 137 5.92 -7.64 2.56
CA LEU A 137 6.43 -6.38 3.09
C LEU A 137 7.86 -6.16 2.60
N GLY A 138 8.14 -4.94 2.14
CA GLY A 138 9.46 -4.56 1.67
C GLY A 138 9.68 -3.05 1.62
N LYS A 139 10.92 -2.67 1.30
CA LYS A 139 11.30 -1.26 1.07
C LYS A 139 11.55 -1.03 -0.41
N VAL A 140 11.09 0.11 -0.93
CA VAL A 140 11.35 0.52 -2.30
C VAL A 140 12.84 0.80 -2.48
N LYS A 141 13.49 0.04 -3.36
CA LYS A 141 14.91 0.16 -3.69
C LYS A 141 15.13 1.14 -4.84
N SER A 142 14.27 1.12 -5.85
CA SER A 142 14.33 2.04 -6.98
C SER A 142 12.96 2.28 -7.60
N ILE A 143 12.80 3.46 -8.22
CA ILE A 143 11.65 3.83 -9.02
C ILE A 143 12.19 4.37 -10.34
N LYS A 144 11.80 3.75 -11.45
CA LYS A 144 12.14 4.19 -12.80
C LYS A 144 10.87 4.66 -13.49
N LEU A 145 10.71 5.98 -13.63
CA LEU A 145 9.59 6.59 -14.34
C LEU A 145 9.77 6.40 -15.85
N GLY A 146 8.72 5.91 -16.51
CA GLY A 146 8.53 5.97 -17.96
C GLY A 146 7.54 7.08 -18.34
N GLN A 147 7.10 7.09 -19.61
CA GLN A 147 6.14 8.09 -20.08
C GLN A 147 4.76 7.98 -19.40
N ILE A 148 4.32 6.76 -19.10
CA ILE A 148 2.98 6.47 -18.54
C ILE A 148 3.08 5.65 -17.25
N ASN A 149 3.98 4.65 -17.26
CA ASN A 149 4.17 3.72 -16.16
C ASN A 149 5.54 3.87 -15.53
N ALA A 150 5.65 3.44 -14.28
CA ALA A 150 6.88 3.32 -13.55
C ALA A 150 7.18 1.86 -13.23
N GLU A 151 8.45 1.48 -13.29
CA GLU A 151 8.95 0.26 -12.66
C GLU A 151 9.39 0.59 -11.24
N VAL A 152 8.81 -0.10 -10.25
CA VAL A 152 9.15 0.01 -8.84
C VAL A 152 9.78 -1.30 -8.40
N VAL A 153 11.04 -1.28 -7.96
CA VAL A 153 11.72 -2.46 -7.43
C VAL A 153 11.75 -2.37 -5.92
N MET A 154 11.25 -3.40 -5.26
CA MET A 154 11.23 -3.53 -3.80
C MET A 154 12.21 -4.61 -3.34
N ASP A 155 12.89 -4.32 -2.24
CA ASP A 155 13.58 -5.34 -1.44
C ASP A 155 12.55 -5.99 -0.51
N ILE A 156 12.33 -7.28 -0.69
CA ILE A 156 11.39 -8.07 0.10
C ILE A 156 12.14 -9.01 1.04
N GLY A 157 13.31 -8.63 1.56
CA GLY A 157 14.01 -9.35 2.63
C GLY A 157 14.57 -10.68 2.17
N GLY A 158 15.66 -10.63 1.41
CA GLY A 158 16.36 -11.80 0.86
C GLY A 158 16.19 -11.95 -0.66
N ASP A 159 15.23 -11.26 -1.26
CA ASP A 159 15.00 -11.19 -2.70
C ASP A 159 14.46 -9.81 -3.11
N THR A 160 14.35 -9.56 -4.41
CA THR A 160 13.75 -8.36 -4.98
C THR A 160 12.50 -8.68 -5.77
N LEU A 161 11.53 -7.78 -5.70
CA LEU A 161 10.29 -7.88 -6.48
C LEU A 161 10.03 -6.57 -7.22
N ALA A 162 9.91 -6.66 -8.54
CA ALA A 162 9.56 -5.57 -9.42
C ALA A 162 8.05 -5.53 -9.68
N ALA A 163 7.49 -4.34 -9.58
CA ALA A 163 6.12 -4.01 -9.96
C ALA A 163 6.13 -2.96 -11.08
N VAL A 164 5.18 -3.04 -12.01
CA VAL A 164 4.92 -1.99 -12.99
C VAL A 164 3.55 -1.40 -12.70
N ILE A 165 3.52 -0.12 -12.32
CA ILE A 165 2.31 0.62 -11.98
C ILE A 165 2.27 1.95 -12.74
N THR A 166 1.12 2.63 -12.76
CA THR A 166 1.03 3.96 -13.40
C THR A 166 1.86 4.98 -12.63
N ASN A 167 2.37 6.01 -13.33
CA ASN A 167 3.04 7.14 -12.67
C ASN A 167 2.10 7.80 -11.64
N GLU A 168 0.81 7.87 -11.95
CA GLU A 168 -0.23 8.34 -11.04
C GLU A 168 -0.32 7.50 -9.76
N SER A 169 -0.21 6.17 -9.87
CA SER A 169 -0.18 5.28 -8.70
C SER A 169 1.05 5.52 -7.82
N VAL A 170 2.22 5.76 -8.42
CA VAL A 170 3.44 6.13 -7.67
C VAL A 170 3.20 7.40 -6.85
N GLU A 171 2.62 8.42 -7.48
CA GLU A 171 2.31 9.69 -6.83
C GLU A 171 1.23 9.54 -5.74
N HIS A 172 0.16 8.81 -6.04
CA HIS A 172 -0.95 8.58 -5.11
C HIS A 172 -0.49 7.80 -3.88
N LEU A 173 0.34 6.78 -4.05
CA LEU A 173 0.91 5.99 -2.95
C LEU A 173 2.09 6.70 -2.27
N GLY A 174 2.51 7.87 -2.77
CA GLY A 174 3.65 8.65 -2.29
C GLY A 174 4.95 7.86 -2.22
N LEU A 175 5.16 6.93 -3.15
CA LEU A 175 6.33 6.05 -3.16
C LEU A 175 7.59 6.85 -3.48
N LYS A 176 8.62 6.62 -2.67
CA LYS A 176 9.98 7.13 -2.84
C LYS A 176 10.96 6.00 -2.53
N VAL A 177 12.20 6.15 -2.97
CA VAL A 177 13.26 5.22 -2.54
C VAL A 177 13.35 5.26 -1.01
N GLY A 178 13.31 4.08 -0.39
CA GLY A 178 13.25 3.88 1.05
C GLY A 178 11.84 3.77 1.64
N SER A 179 10.78 4.08 0.89
CA SER A 179 9.39 3.90 1.35
C SER A 179 9.12 2.43 1.68
N GLU A 180 8.45 2.18 2.81
CA GLU A 180 7.90 0.86 3.12
C GLU A 180 6.57 0.67 2.37
N ALA A 181 6.39 -0.49 1.75
CA ALA A 181 5.18 -0.85 1.02
C ALA A 181 4.93 -2.37 1.09
N TYR A 182 3.73 -2.77 0.74
CA TYR A 182 3.36 -4.17 0.51
C TYR A 182 3.27 -4.42 -0.98
N ALA A 183 3.89 -5.49 -1.43
CA ALA A 183 3.65 -6.04 -2.75
C ALA A 183 2.72 -7.25 -2.65
N MET A 184 1.62 -7.20 -3.37
CA MET A 184 0.56 -8.21 -3.32
C MET A 184 0.44 -8.90 -4.67
N VAL A 185 0.41 -10.23 -4.66
CA VAL A 185 0.26 -11.05 -5.86
C VAL A 185 -0.81 -12.09 -5.62
N LYS A 186 -1.79 -12.17 -6.52
CA LYS A 186 -2.79 -13.24 -6.46
C LYS A 186 -2.12 -14.57 -6.80
N ALA A 187 -2.40 -15.64 -6.04
CA ALA A 187 -1.84 -16.96 -6.31
C ALA A 187 -2.02 -17.49 -7.75
N PRO A 188 -3.15 -17.30 -8.46
CA PRO A 188 -3.28 -17.73 -9.86
C PRO A 188 -2.48 -16.89 -10.86
N TRP A 189 -1.79 -15.82 -10.44
CA TRP A 189 -0.88 -15.04 -11.28
C TRP A 189 0.57 -15.53 -11.19
N VAL A 190 0.84 -16.49 -10.30
CA VAL A 190 2.15 -17.10 -10.12
C VAL A 190 2.24 -18.32 -11.04
N ILE A 191 3.21 -18.31 -11.94
CA ILE A 191 3.55 -19.47 -12.76
C ILE A 191 4.69 -20.21 -12.07
N VAL A 192 4.61 -21.54 -12.01
CA VAL A 192 5.65 -22.37 -11.38
C VAL A 192 6.44 -23.10 -12.47
N THR A 193 7.76 -23.12 -12.35
CA THR A 193 8.67 -23.96 -13.16
C THR A 193 9.59 -24.75 -12.24
N THR A 194 9.98 -25.96 -12.66
CA THR A 194 10.98 -26.80 -11.99
C THR A 194 12.31 -26.86 -12.76
N SER A 195 12.35 -26.26 -13.95
CA SER A 195 13.55 -26.20 -14.78
C SER A 195 14.20 -24.83 -14.72
N ASP A 196 15.53 -24.82 -14.66
CA ASP A 196 16.35 -23.63 -14.78
C ASP A 196 16.58 -23.25 -16.26
N GLY A 197 16.85 -21.97 -16.53
CA GLY A 197 17.42 -21.53 -17.81
C GLY A 197 16.43 -21.18 -18.93
N PHE A 198 15.12 -21.15 -18.69
CA PHE A 198 14.17 -20.63 -19.68
C PHE A 198 14.13 -19.11 -19.68
N ARG A 199 14.29 -18.49 -20.86
CA ARG A 199 14.08 -17.06 -21.03
C ARG A 199 12.60 -16.77 -21.03
N THR A 200 12.10 -16.14 -19.97
CA THR A 200 10.71 -15.70 -19.90
C THR A 200 10.63 -14.18 -19.90
N SER A 201 9.42 -13.66 -20.11
CA SER A 201 9.15 -12.23 -19.96
C SER A 201 8.60 -11.89 -18.58
N ALA A 202 8.62 -12.83 -17.62
CA ALA A 202 8.38 -12.53 -16.22
C ALA A 202 9.59 -11.76 -15.68
N ARG A 203 9.34 -10.69 -14.91
CA ARG A 203 10.43 -9.87 -14.37
C ARG A 203 10.96 -10.41 -13.06
N ASN A 204 10.11 -11.15 -12.36
CA ASN A 204 10.34 -11.69 -11.04
C ASN A 204 10.51 -13.20 -11.13
N GLU A 205 11.59 -13.70 -10.55
CA GLU A 205 11.95 -15.12 -10.52
C GLU A 205 12.34 -15.48 -9.09
N LEU A 206 11.37 -15.91 -8.30
CA LEU A 206 11.56 -16.22 -6.88
C LEU A 206 11.87 -17.70 -6.74
N HIS A 207 13.13 -18.02 -6.45
CA HIS A 207 13.62 -19.39 -6.38
C HIS A 207 13.46 -19.96 -4.98
N GLY A 208 13.06 -21.23 -4.89
CA GLY A 208 12.78 -21.86 -3.62
C GLY A 208 12.56 -23.37 -3.71
N THR A 209 11.99 -23.93 -2.65
CA THR A 209 11.66 -25.35 -2.55
C THR A 209 10.18 -25.50 -2.23
N VAL A 210 9.50 -26.42 -2.90
CA VAL A 210 8.11 -26.76 -2.60
C VAL A 210 8.05 -27.38 -1.20
N VAL A 211 7.28 -26.76 -0.31
CA VAL A 211 7.06 -27.25 1.06
C VAL A 211 5.65 -27.78 1.28
N ARG A 212 4.74 -27.51 0.34
CA ARG A 212 3.39 -28.08 0.34
C ARG A 212 2.82 -28.11 -1.07
N CYS A 213 2.13 -29.19 -1.43
CA CYS A 213 1.41 -29.30 -2.69
C CYS A 213 0.10 -30.05 -2.47
N ASN A 214 -1.02 -29.33 -2.57
CA ASN A 214 -2.36 -29.85 -2.30
C ASN A 214 -3.17 -29.84 -3.60
N GLU A 215 -3.44 -31.01 -4.16
CA GLU A 215 -4.36 -31.14 -5.30
C GLU A 215 -5.82 -30.98 -4.83
N GLY A 216 -6.57 -30.13 -5.53
CA GLY A 216 -8.02 -30.01 -5.39
C GLY A 216 -8.75 -30.73 -6.53
N ALA A 217 -10.06 -30.46 -6.66
CA ALA A 217 -10.89 -31.12 -7.69
C ALA A 217 -10.51 -30.73 -9.13
N ILE A 218 -10.00 -29.50 -9.33
CA ILE A 218 -9.69 -28.94 -10.66
C ILE A 218 -8.27 -28.39 -10.72
N ASN A 219 -7.85 -27.71 -9.66
CA ASN A 219 -6.53 -27.10 -9.50
C ASN A 219 -5.98 -27.43 -8.12
N GLY A 220 -4.68 -27.20 -7.93
CA GLY A 220 -4.01 -27.38 -6.66
C GLY A 220 -3.28 -26.13 -6.20
N GLU A 221 -3.04 -26.08 -4.88
CA GLU A 221 -2.24 -25.06 -4.23
C GLU A 221 -0.82 -25.59 -4.03
N VAL A 222 0.17 -24.85 -4.51
CA VAL A 222 1.59 -25.14 -4.31
C VAL A 222 2.19 -24.01 -3.48
N ILE A 223 2.85 -24.37 -2.38
CA ILE A 223 3.58 -23.43 -1.53
C ILE A 223 5.08 -23.68 -1.71
N ILE A 224 5.79 -22.62 -2.10
CA ILE A 224 7.23 -22.61 -2.31
C ILE A 224 7.84 -21.76 -1.19
N GLU A 225 8.70 -22.36 -0.38
CA GLU A 225 9.52 -21.64 0.59
C GLU A 225 10.68 -20.96 -0.12
N LEU A 226 10.83 -19.66 0.17
CA LEU A 226 11.89 -18.80 -0.34
C LEU A 226 12.97 -18.60 0.74
N ALA A 227 14.11 -18.03 0.32
CA ALA A 227 15.10 -17.53 1.27
C ALA A 227 14.49 -16.51 2.25
N GLY A 228 15.01 -16.49 3.49
CA GLY A 228 14.53 -15.55 4.53
C GLY A 228 13.21 -15.95 5.19
N GLY A 229 12.77 -17.21 5.05
CA GLY A 229 11.58 -17.74 5.73
C GLY A 229 10.24 -17.27 5.16
N LYS A 230 10.27 -16.66 3.96
CA LYS A 230 9.06 -16.26 3.24
C LYS A 230 8.56 -17.40 2.38
N SER A 231 7.30 -17.31 1.94
CA SER A 231 6.72 -18.31 1.04
C SER A 231 5.91 -17.66 -0.07
N VAL A 232 5.84 -18.33 -1.22
CA VAL A 232 4.95 -18.00 -2.33
C VAL A 232 3.91 -19.10 -2.47
N ALA A 233 2.65 -18.72 -2.50
CA ALA A 233 1.53 -19.57 -2.88
C ALA A 233 1.18 -19.38 -4.36
N ALA A 234 1.07 -20.49 -5.09
CA ALA A 234 0.61 -20.54 -6.47
C ALA A 234 -0.64 -21.43 -6.57
N ILE A 235 -1.58 -21.05 -7.43
CA ILE A 235 -2.67 -21.94 -7.86
C ILE A 235 -2.37 -22.37 -9.29
N VAL A 236 -2.18 -23.67 -9.49
CA VAL A 236 -1.84 -24.28 -10.79
C VAL A 236 -2.80 -25.43 -11.08
N THR A 237 -2.94 -25.82 -12.35
CA THR A 237 -3.78 -26.97 -12.71
C THR A 237 -3.19 -28.27 -12.16
N ASN A 238 -4.03 -29.26 -11.91
CA ASN A 238 -3.55 -30.59 -11.47
C ASN A 238 -2.64 -31.23 -12.53
N ASP A 239 -2.87 -30.95 -13.82
CA ASP A 239 -1.99 -31.41 -14.90
C ASP A 239 -0.61 -30.76 -14.83
N SER A 240 -0.52 -29.47 -14.48
CA SER A 240 0.77 -28.81 -14.22
C SER A 240 1.48 -29.41 -13.02
N ILE A 241 0.78 -29.74 -11.93
CA ILE A 241 1.37 -30.42 -10.76
C ILE A 241 2.02 -31.73 -11.18
N LYS A 242 1.30 -32.56 -11.92
CA LYS A 242 1.77 -33.87 -12.38
C LYS A 242 2.92 -33.75 -13.37
N SER A 243 2.77 -32.91 -14.40
CA SER A 243 3.78 -32.77 -15.47
C SER A 243 5.09 -32.14 -14.99
N LEU A 244 5.03 -31.19 -14.05
CA LEU A 244 6.21 -30.56 -13.45
C LEU A 244 6.79 -31.39 -12.28
N GLY A 245 6.10 -32.45 -11.86
CA GLY A 245 6.51 -33.30 -10.74
C GLY A 245 6.49 -32.56 -9.40
N LEU A 246 5.59 -31.60 -9.21
CA LEU A 246 5.52 -30.77 -8.01
C LEU A 246 5.09 -31.61 -6.81
N LYS A 247 5.97 -31.67 -5.82
CA LYS A 247 5.76 -32.31 -4.51
C LYS A 247 6.74 -31.72 -3.51
N GLU A 248 6.53 -31.98 -2.23
CA GLU A 248 7.43 -31.51 -1.18
C GLU A 248 8.89 -31.91 -1.44
N GLY A 249 9.81 -30.96 -1.19
CA GLY A 249 11.24 -31.10 -1.42
C GLY A 249 11.73 -30.79 -2.84
N VAL A 250 10.82 -30.58 -3.81
CA VAL A 250 11.20 -30.24 -5.18
C VAL A 250 11.63 -28.77 -5.28
N LYS A 251 12.79 -28.52 -5.90
CA LYS A 251 13.20 -27.16 -6.26
C LYS A 251 12.28 -26.59 -7.33
N ALA A 252 11.82 -25.36 -7.11
CA ALA A 252 10.93 -24.68 -8.03
C ALA A 252 11.20 -23.17 -8.04
N CYS A 253 10.82 -22.53 -9.13
CA CYS A 253 10.87 -21.08 -9.28
C CYS A 253 9.46 -20.55 -9.57
N ALA A 254 9.07 -19.52 -8.82
CA ALA A 254 7.84 -18.77 -9.01
C ALA A 254 8.11 -17.57 -9.93
N LEU A 255 7.52 -17.62 -11.12
CA LEU A 255 7.60 -16.59 -12.15
C LEU A 255 6.40 -15.65 -12.04
N ILE A 256 6.66 -14.36 -11.87
CA ILE A 256 5.61 -13.34 -11.71
C ILE A 256 5.87 -12.17 -12.65
N LYS A 257 4.83 -11.79 -13.41
CA LYS A 257 4.84 -10.57 -14.21
C LYS A 257 4.83 -9.35 -13.31
N ALA A 258 5.66 -8.35 -13.60
CA ALA A 258 5.68 -7.11 -12.82
C ALA A 258 4.32 -6.37 -12.85
N SER A 259 3.54 -6.52 -13.92
CA SER A 259 2.17 -5.98 -14.02
C SER A 259 1.13 -6.75 -13.20
N HIS A 260 1.48 -7.90 -12.62
CA HIS A 260 0.62 -8.67 -11.69
C HIS A 260 0.98 -8.41 -10.22
N VAL A 261 1.85 -7.44 -9.95
CA VAL A 261 2.20 -7.03 -8.59
C VAL A 261 1.45 -5.75 -8.27
N ILE A 262 0.56 -5.80 -7.27
CA ILE A 262 -0.16 -4.63 -6.77
C ILE A 262 0.61 -4.08 -5.57
N LEU A 263 0.86 -2.77 -5.56
CA LEU A 263 1.49 -2.10 -4.42
C LEU A 263 0.44 -1.47 -3.52
N ALA A 264 0.64 -1.58 -2.21
CA ALA A 264 -0.13 -0.90 -1.19
C ALA A 264 0.78 -0.29 -0.13
N VAL A 265 0.33 0.76 0.53
CA VAL A 265 1.03 1.42 1.64
C VAL A 265 0.08 1.55 2.83
N ASN A 266 0.62 1.61 4.05
CA ASN A 266 -0.18 1.95 5.22
C ASN A 266 -0.60 3.42 5.14
N ALA A 267 -1.89 3.68 5.36
CA ALA A 267 -2.47 5.03 5.40
C ALA A 267 -2.23 5.73 6.74
#